data_AF-A0A172T1F4-F1
#
_entry.id   AF-A0A172T1F4-F1
#
_cell.length_a   1.000
_cell.length_b   1.000
_cell.length_c   1.000
_cell.angle_alpha   90.00
_cell.angle_beta   90.00
_cell.angle_gamma   90.00
#
_symmetry.space_group_name_H-M   'P 1'
#
loop_
_entity.id
_entity.type
_entity.pdbx_description
1 polymer ?
#
loop_
_entity_poly.entity_id
_entity_poly.type
_entity_poly.pdbx_seq_one_letter_code
_entity_poly.pdbx_strand_id
1 'polypeptide(L)'
;MERFNVLLELIGFTAFFAGLILNIKVKNTLLSKVILLLTLLGIGFFVKNPYLIVLMTIILIPSRYFYTPVGKDVIHDLKSYLFNRTMLRSKTYLMLALTGSVFLGFALPSVKNYPVTISIITLIMVLLLWIVDISNMKSFEEKIKRATEKSGDPIEALRYAYKLMNPFSNEETDEIIKNRIELFKNVQEKKR
;
A
#
# COMPACT_ATOMS: atom_id res chain seq x y z
N MET A 1 -5.13 -17.48 33.51
CA MET A 1 -4.40 -16.39 32.82
C MET A 1 -4.03 -16.73 31.37
N GLU A 2 -3.51 -17.94 31.07
CA GLU A 2 -3.13 -18.30 29.70
C GLU A 2 -4.27 -18.23 28.67
N ARG A 3 -5.45 -18.78 28.98
CA ARG A 3 -6.61 -18.74 28.06
C ARG A 3 -7.05 -17.31 27.69
N PHE A 4 -6.94 -16.37 28.63
CA PHE A 4 -7.25 -14.96 28.39
C PHE A 4 -6.21 -14.29 27.48
N ASN A 5 -4.93 -14.67 27.64
CA ASN A 5 -3.86 -14.20 26.77
C ASN A 5 -4.03 -14.69 25.33
N VAL A 6 -4.41 -15.96 25.15
CA VAL A 6 -4.69 -16.54 23.82
C VAL A 6 -5.87 -15.83 23.16
N LEU A 7 -6.94 -15.52 23.90
CA LEU A 7 -8.10 -14.80 23.37
C LEU A 7 -7.74 -13.39 22.89
N LEU A 8 -6.94 -12.65 23.67
CA LEU A 8 -6.48 -11.32 23.28
C LEU A 8 -5.59 -11.36 22.05
N GLU A 9 -4.69 -12.33 21.95
CA GLU A 9 -3.86 -12.50 20.75
C GLU A 9 -4.71 -12.82 19.51
N LEU A 10 -5.74 -13.66 19.65
CA LEU A 10 -6.69 -13.95 18.58
C LEU A 10 -7.40 -12.67 18.09
N ILE A 11 -7.80 -11.77 19.00
CA ILE A 11 -8.37 -10.47 18.65
C ILE A 11 -7.35 -9.62 17.88
N GLY A 12 -6.08 -9.59 18.31
CA GLY A 12 -5.01 -8.90 17.58
C GLY A 12 -4.80 -9.45 16.16
N PHE A 13 -4.80 -10.77 16.00
CA PHE A 13 -4.68 -11.41 14.69
C PHE A 13 -5.87 -11.12 13.78
N THR A 14 -7.10 -11.22 14.30
CA THR A 14 -8.30 -10.92 13.53
C THR A 14 -8.33 -9.46 13.10
N ALA A 15 -7.96 -8.53 13.99
CA ALA A 15 -7.81 -7.12 13.66
C ALA A 15 -6.77 -6.90 12.54
N PHE A 16 -5.64 -7.59 12.58
CA PHE A 16 -4.64 -7.54 11.51
C PHE A 16 -5.16 -8.05 10.17
N PHE A 17 -5.75 -9.24 10.12
CA PHE A 17 -6.25 -9.79 8.85
C PHE A 17 -7.38 -8.94 8.28
N ALA A 18 -8.32 -8.50 9.12
CA ALA A 18 -9.39 -7.59 8.71
C ALA A 18 -8.80 -6.27 8.18
N GLY A 19 -7.88 -5.66 8.93
CA GLY A 19 -7.20 -4.44 8.55
C GLY A 19 -6.42 -4.57 7.24
N LEU A 20 -5.69 -5.67 7.05
CA LEU A 20 -4.93 -5.95 5.83
C LEU A 20 -5.86 -6.09 4.61
N ILE A 21 -6.94 -6.85 4.72
CA ILE A 21 -7.93 -7.02 3.65
C ILE A 21 -8.59 -5.67 3.31
N LEU A 22 -9.00 -4.91 4.32
CA LEU A 22 -9.63 -3.60 4.12
C LEU A 22 -8.64 -2.60 3.50
N ASN A 23 -7.41 -2.57 3.97
CA ASN A 23 -6.37 -1.68 3.46
C ASN A 23 -6.07 -1.92 1.97
N ILE A 24 -6.10 -3.18 1.55
CA ILE A 24 -5.94 -3.59 0.15
C ILE A 24 -7.16 -3.22 -0.71
N LYS A 25 -8.38 -3.46 -0.20
CA LYS A 25 -9.61 -3.29 -0.99
C LYS A 25 -10.08 -1.86 -1.12
N VAL A 26 -9.80 -1.01 -0.13
CA VAL A 26 -10.32 0.36 -0.09
C VAL A 26 -9.60 1.26 -1.10
N LYS A 27 -10.35 1.74 -2.10
CA LYS A 27 -9.82 2.63 -3.14
C LYS A 27 -9.43 4.01 -2.60
N ASN A 28 -10.20 4.55 -1.64
CA ASN A 28 -9.92 5.85 -1.04
C ASN A 28 -8.60 5.82 -0.24
N THR A 29 -7.64 6.65 -0.62
CA THR A 29 -6.30 6.70 -0.01
C THR A 29 -6.37 7.13 1.46
N LEU A 30 -7.13 8.18 1.77
CA LEU A 30 -7.28 8.71 3.12
C LEU A 30 -7.93 7.66 4.05
N LEU A 31 -9.02 7.03 3.60
CA LEU A 31 -9.71 6.00 4.39
C LEU A 31 -8.79 4.80 4.67
N SER A 32 -7.95 4.42 3.72
CA SER A 32 -6.94 3.37 3.91
C SER A 32 -5.87 3.75 4.93
N LYS A 33 -5.47 5.03 5.03
CA LYS A 33 -4.57 5.49 6.10
C LYS A 33 -5.23 5.44 7.47
N VAL A 34 -6.52 5.77 7.56
CA VAL A 34 -7.29 5.60 8.80
C VAL A 34 -7.37 4.12 9.20
N ILE A 35 -7.68 3.22 8.25
CA ILE A 35 -7.70 1.77 8.51
C ILE A 35 -6.33 1.29 8.97
N LEU A 36 -5.26 1.70 8.29
CA LEU A 36 -3.89 1.38 8.66
C LEU A 36 -3.56 1.82 10.09
N LEU A 37 -3.88 3.07 10.43
CA LEU A 37 -3.67 3.62 11.78
C LEU A 37 -4.40 2.79 12.85
N LEU A 38 -5.71 2.55 12.67
CA LEU A 38 -6.51 1.77 13.62
C LEU A 38 -6.00 0.34 13.77
N THR A 39 -5.59 -0.27 12.65
CA THR A 39 -5.06 -1.64 12.65
C THR A 39 -3.72 -1.71 13.39
N LEU A 40 -2.82 -0.75 13.18
CA LEU A 40 -1.53 -0.69 13.89
C LEU A 40 -1.71 -0.53 15.40
N LEU A 41 -2.62 0.36 15.83
CA LEU A 41 -2.95 0.53 17.25
C LEU A 41 -3.59 -0.72 17.85
N GLY A 42 -4.50 -1.37 17.10
CA GLY A 42 -5.10 -2.64 17.51
C GLY A 42 -4.06 -3.74 17.70
N ILE A 43 -3.14 -3.90 16.76
CA ILE A 43 -2.04 -4.87 16.86
C ILE A 43 -1.17 -4.56 18.08
N GLY A 44 -0.76 -3.31 18.27
CA GLY A 44 0.05 -2.90 19.43
C GLY A 44 -0.65 -3.12 20.77
N PHE A 45 -1.97 -2.98 20.81
CA PHE A 45 -2.75 -3.16 22.02
C PHE A 45 -3.03 -4.64 22.35
N PHE A 46 -3.28 -5.48 21.36
CA PHE A 46 -3.73 -6.85 21.60
C PHE A 46 -2.61 -7.90 21.53
N VAL A 47 -1.63 -7.72 20.64
CA VAL A 47 -0.53 -8.67 20.47
C VAL A 47 0.56 -8.40 21.51
N LYS A 48 1.20 -9.46 22.02
CA LYS A 48 2.25 -9.35 23.05
C LYS A 48 3.66 -9.52 22.49
N ASN A 49 3.84 -10.40 21.51
CA ASN A 49 5.15 -10.68 20.96
C ASN A 49 5.64 -9.50 20.08
N PRO A 50 6.71 -8.78 20.48
CA PRO A 50 7.18 -7.60 19.74
C PRO A 50 7.72 -7.95 18.34
N TYR A 51 8.37 -9.10 18.18
CA TYR A 51 8.87 -9.54 16.87
C TYR A 51 7.73 -9.85 15.90
N LEU A 52 6.65 -10.43 16.41
CA LEU A 52 5.45 -10.69 15.62
C LEU A 52 4.77 -9.38 15.20
N ILE A 53 4.69 -8.39 16.09
CA ILE A 53 4.16 -7.06 15.77
C ILE A 53 4.99 -6.39 14.68
N VAL A 54 6.32 -6.46 14.76
CA VAL A 54 7.22 -5.95 13.72
C VAL A 54 6.93 -6.63 12.38
N LEU A 55 6.85 -7.97 12.34
CA LEU A 55 6.53 -8.72 11.12
C LEU A 55 5.17 -8.30 10.53
N MET A 56 4.14 -8.22 11.37
CA MET A 56 2.80 -7.79 10.96
C MET A 56 2.81 -6.36 10.43
N THR A 57 3.57 -5.45 11.05
CA THR A 57 3.72 -4.05 10.63
C THR A 57 4.42 -3.96 9.26
N ILE A 58 5.52 -4.70 9.07
CA ILE A 58 6.28 -4.77 7.81
C ILE A 58 5.39 -5.23 6.65
N ILE A 59 4.49 -6.18 6.90
CA ILE A 59 3.56 -6.66 5.89
C ILE A 59 2.43 -5.64 5.65
N LEU A 60 1.87 -5.08 6.74
CA LEU A 60 0.68 -4.25 6.70
C LEU A 60 0.92 -2.91 6.01
N ILE A 61 2.04 -2.23 6.26
CA ILE A 61 2.30 -0.89 5.72
C ILE A 61 2.30 -0.85 4.19
N PRO A 62 3.06 -1.69 3.47
CA PRO A 62 3.06 -1.73 2.01
C PRO A 62 1.86 -2.49 1.42
N SER A 63 1.05 -3.17 2.24
CA SER A 63 0.01 -4.11 1.77
C SER A 63 -0.96 -3.52 0.76
N ARG A 64 -1.31 -2.23 0.89
CA ARG A 64 -2.20 -1.51 -0.03
C ARG A 64 -1.80 -1.69 -1.50
N TYR A 65 -0.50 -1.81 -1.77
CA TYR A 65 0.03 -1.88 -3.12
C TYR A 65 0.16 -3.30 -3.67
N PHE A 66 -0.05 -4.34 -2.85
CA PHE A 66 0.10 -5.74 -3.27
C PHE A 66 -0.97 -6.18 -4.27
N TYR A 67 -2.15 -5.57 -4.25
CA TYR A 67 -3.24 -5.95 -5.14
C TYR A 67 -3.99 -4.74 -5.66
N THR A 68 -4.22 -4.73 -6.98
CA THR A 68 -4.99 -3.69 -7.66
C THR A 68 -6.26 -4.31 -8.27
N PRO A 69 -7.45 -4.07 -7.68
CA PRO A 69 -8.70 -4.58 -8.24
C PRO A 69 -8.95 -4.00 -9.64
N VAL A 70 -9.45 -4.83 -10.55
CA VAL A 70 -9.75 -4.42 -11.93
C VAL A 70 -10.83 -3.32 -11.93
N GLY A 71 -10.51 -2.19 -12.57
CA GLY A 71 -11.36 -1.03 -12.73
C GLY A 71 -12.49 -1.21 -13.75
N LYS A 72 -13.26 -0.13 -13.95
CA LYS A 72 -14.29 -0.06 -15.00
C LYS A 72 -13.75 0.52 -16.32
N ASP A 73 -12.74 1.38 -16.22
CA ASP A 73 -12.08 2.02 -17.36
C ASP A 73 -10.65 1.49 -17.49
N VAL A 74 -10.23 1.16 -18.72
CA VAL A 74 -8.93 0.52 -19.01
C VAL A 74 -7.77 1.44 -18.64
N ILE A 75 -7.86 2.72 -18.98
CA ILE A 75 -6.76 3.67 -18.77
C ILE A 75 -6.59 3.97 -17.29
N HIS A 76 -7.69 4.20 -16.57
CA HIS A 76 -7.66 4.39 -15.13
C HIS A 76 -7.20 3.13 -14.39
N ASP A 77 -7.62 1.95 -14.83
CA ASP A 77 -7.17 0.67 -14.29
C ASP A 77 -5.67 0.49 -14.45
N LEU A 78 -5.17 0.70 -15.68
CA LEU A 78 -3.76 0.58 -16.02
C LEU A 78 -2.92 1.60 -15.25
N LYS A 79 -3.36 2.85 -15.16
CA LYS A 79 -2.71 3.89 -14.33
C LYS A 79 -2.57 3.45 -12.88
N SER A 80 -3.65 2.98 -12.27
CA SER A 80 -3.66 2.55 -10.87
C SER A 80 -2.74 1.34 -10.66
N TYR A 81 -2.77 0.38 -11.58
CA TYR A 81 -1.94 -0.81 -11.54
C TYR A 81 -0.44 -0.50 -11.66
N LEU A 82 -0.06 0.31 -12.65
CA LEU A 82 1.33 0.73 -12.87
C LEU A 82 1.86 1.59 -11.73
N PHE A 83 1.02 2.46 -11.15
CA PHE A 83 1.37 3.24 -9.98
C PHE A 83 1.65 2.35 -8.76
N ASN A 84 0.74 1.42 -8.44
CA ASN A 84 0.93 0.50 -7.31
C ASN A 84 2.20 -0.35 -7.48
N ARG A 85 2.47 -0.83 -8.70
CA ARG A 85 3.71 -1.56 -9.02
C ARG A 85 4.95 -0.69 -8.85
N THR A 86 4.87 0.59 -9.20
CA THR A 86 5.95 1.57 -9.00
C THR A 86 6.21 1.80 -7.51
N MET A 87 5.16 1.91 -6.69
CA MET A 87 5.32 2.08 -5.24
C MET A 87 6.05 0.89 -4.61
N LEU A 88 5.73 -0.33 -5.04
CA LEU A 88 6.44 -1.55 -4.61
C LEU A 88 7.88 -1.68 -5.14
N ARG A 89 8.35 -0.75 -5.98
CA ARG A 89 9.73 -0.72 -6.50
C ARG A 89 10.48 0.54 -6.11
N SER A 90 9.76 1.56 -5.67
CA SER A 90 10.35 2.81 -5.22
C SER A 90 11.21 2.56 -4.01
N LYS A 91 12.54 2.61 -4.20
CA LYS A 91 13.52 2.44 -3.13
C LYS A 91 13.25 3.41 -1.97
N THR A 92 12.90 4.65 -2.28
CA THR A 92 12.58 5.67 -1.27
C THR A 92 11.34 5.29 -0.47
N TYR A 93 10.25 4.87 -1.13
CA TYR A 93 9.04 4.46 -0.44
C TYR A 93 9.28 3.20 0.40
N LEU A 94 9.90 2.16 -0.17
CA LEU A 94 10.20 0.92 0.53
C LEU A 94 11.14 1.14 1.71
N MET A 95 12.16 1.99 1.57
CA MET A 95 13.07 2.31 2.66
C MET A 95 12.29 2.97 3.81
N LEU A 96 11.48 3.99 3.53
CA LEU A 96 10.65 4.65 4.55
C LEU A 96 9.66 3.65 5.19
N ALA A 97 8.97 2.87 4.37
CA ALA A 97 7.97 1.90 4.82
C ALA A 97 8.62 0.83 5.71
N LEU A 98 9.73 0.23 5.31
CA LEU A 98 10.39 -0.85 6.05
C LEU A 98 11.07 -0.33 7.33
N THR A 99 11.85 0.75 7.24
CA THR A 99 12.50 1.33 8.42
C THR A 99 11.47 1.79 9.43
N GLY A 100 10.47 2.56 8.99
CA GLY A 100 9.38 2.98 9.85
C GLY A 100 8.56 1.82 10.39
N SER A 101 8.37 0.72 9.64
CA SER A 101 7.71 -0.50 10.14
C SER A 101 8.49 -1.15 11.28
N VAL A 102 9.82 -1.20 11.19
CA VAL A 102 10.66 -1.80 12.24
C VAL A 102 10.60 -0.96 13.51
N PHE A 103 10.86 0.35 13.40
CA PHE A 103 10.82 1.24 14.57
C PHE A 103 9.44 1.30 15.20
N LEU A 104 8.39 1.46 14.39
CA LEU A 104 7.02 1.49 14.87
C LEU A 104 6.61 0.14 15.47
N GLY A 105 6.96 -0.96 14.83
CA GLY A 105 6.65 -2.31 15.30
C GLY A 105 7.22 -2.60 16.70
N PHE A 106 8.43 -2.13 17.00
CA PHE A 106 9.00 -2.23 18.34
C PHE A 106 8.40 -1.24 19.34
N ALA A 107 7.88 -0.10 18.89
CA ALA A 107 7.26 0.92 19.74
C ALA A 107 5.79 0.61 20.07
N LEU A 108 5.06 -0.04 19.17
CA LEU A 108 3.62 -0.33 19.28
C LEU A 108 3.19 -1.07 20.56
N PRO A 109 3.92 -2.07 21.10
CA PRO A 109 3.56 -2.72 22.36
C PRO A 109 3.40 -1.74 23.53
N SER A 110 4.12 -0.62 23.50
CA SER A 110 4.11 0.42 24.54
C SER A 110 2.80 1.22 24.58
N VAL A 111 1.89 1.04 23.62
CA VAL A 111 0.59 1.72 23.60
C VAL A 111 -0.23 1.45 24.86
N LYS A 112 -0.03 0.29 25.52
CA LYS A 112 -0.69 -0.05 26.79
C LYS A 112 -0.30 0.88 27.93
N ASN A 113 0.95 1.32 27.93
CA ASN A 113 1.53 2.13 29.00
C ASN A 113 1.55 3.62 28.65
N TYR A 114 1.70 3.94 27.36
CA TYR A 114 1.81 5.30 26.84
C TYR A 114 0.87 5.52 25.62
N PRO A 115 -0.46 5.41 25.82
CA PRO A 115 -1.41 5.36 24.71
C PRO A 115 -1.40 6.62 23.85
N VAL A 116 -1.32 7.80 24.47
CA VAL A 116 -1.33 9.09 23.76
C VAL A 116 -0.07 9.24 22.91
N THR A 117 1.11 9.07 23.51
CA THR A 117 2.40 9.24 22.84
C THR A 117 2.57 8.28 21.67
N ILE A 118 2.28 7.00 21.87
CA ILE A 118 2.40 5.99 20.80
C ILE A 118 1.38 6.23 19.69
N SER A 119 0.16 6.67 20.03
CA SER A 119 -0.85 7.03 19.03
C SER A 119 -0.41 8.20 18.15
N ILE A 120 0.19 9.24 18.75
CA ILE A 120 0.72 10.39 18.02
C ILE A 120 1.86 9.97 17.09
N ILE A 121 2.82 9.18 17.57
CA ILE A 121 3.94 8.70 16.76
C ILE A 121 3.43 7.84 15.58
N THR A 122 2.48 6.95 15.84
CA THR A 122 1.84 6.11 14.82
C THR A 122 1.15 6.97 13.77
N LEU A 123 0.40 8.00 14.19
CA LEU A 123 -0.26 8.94 13.29
C LEU A 123 0.74 9.70 12.42
N ILE A 124 1.81 10.24 13.01
CA ILE A 124 2.86 10.96 12.26
C ILE A 124 3.48 10.06 11.19
N MET A 125 3.80 8.80 11.53
CA MET A 125 4.35 7.85 10.57
C MET A 125 3.38 7.57 9.41
N VAL A 126 2.10 7.37 9.72
CA VAL A 126 1.05 7.18 8.70
C VAL A 126 0.89 8.42 7.80
N LEU A 127 0.99 9.63 8.36
CA LEU A 127 0.95 10.88 7.61
C LEU A 127 2.17 11.04 6.70
N LEU A 128 3.38 10.70 7.16
CA LEU A 128 4.59 10.72 6.33
C LEU A 128 4.45 9.80 5.12
N LEU A 129 3.92 8.58 5.32
CA LEU A 129 3.62 7.66 4.22
C LEU A 129 2.61 8.26 3.24
N TRP A 130 1.58 8.94 3.75
CA TRP A 130 0.57 9.59 2.90
C TRP A 130 1.15 10.75 2.07
N ILE A 131 2.03 11.57 2.65
CA ILE A 131 2.72 12.65 1.93
C ILE A 131 3.57 12.08 0.80
N VAL A 132 4.31 10.99 1.05
CA VAL A 132 5.12 10.31 0.03
C VAL A 132 4.23 9.72 -1.08
N ASP A 133 3.08 9.15 -0.74
CA ASP A 133 2.12 8.64 -1.72
C ASP A 133 1.61 9.76 -2.66
N ILE A 134 1.22 10.91 -2.08
CA ILE A 134 0.75 12.08 -2.85
C ILE A 134 1.86 12.61 -3.75
N SER A 135 3.08 12.76 -3.21
CA SER A 135 4.24 13.26 -3.96
C SER A 135 4.55 12.36 -5.16
N ASN A 136 4.56 11.04 -4.96
CA ASN A 136 4.81 10.08 -6.03
C ASN A 136 3.67 10.07 -7.07
N MET A 137 2.40 10.16 -6.63
CA MET A 137 1.27 10.22 -7.55
C MET A 137 1.33 11.48 -8.42
N LYS A 138 1.61 12.64 -7.81
CA LYS A 138 1.77 13.89 -8.55
C LYS A 138 2.90 13.81 -9.58
N SER A 139 4.06 13.26 -9.20
CA SER A 139 5.16 13.04 -10.12
C SER A 139 4.79 12.11 -11.28
N PHE A 140 4.02 11.05 -11.00
CA PHE A 140 3.54 10.13 -12.02
C PHE A 140 2.56 10.81 -12.99
N GLU A 141 1.61 11.59 -12.49
CA GLU A 141 0.66 12.35 -13.30
C GLU A 141 1.33 13.40 -14.18
N GLU A 142 2.32 14.12 -13.66
CA GLU A 142 3.10 15.07 -14.46
C GLU A 142 3.85 14.38 -15.60
N LYS A 143 4.43 13.20 -15.35
CA LYS A 143 5.10 12.40 -16.39
C LYS A 143 4.12 11.90 -17.45
N ILE A 144 2.91 11.46 -17.06
CA ILE A 144 1.85 11.06 -18.00
C ILE A 144 1.43 12.25 -18.85
N LYS A 145 1.18 13.42 -18.24
CA LYS A 145 0.76 14.64 -18.95
C LYS A 145 1.77 15.02 -20.04
N ARG A 146 3.06 15.10 -19.68
CA ARG A 146 4.14 15.43 -20.63
C ARG A 146 4.25 14.44 -21.80
N ALA A 147 3.96 13.16 -21.56
CA ALA A 147 4.00 12.14 -22.60
C ALA A 147 2.75 12.16 -23.49
N THR A 148 1.60 12.47 -22.90
CA THR A 148 0.31 12.63 -23.62
C THR A 148 0.39 13.79 -24.60
N GLU A 149 0.99 14.92 -24.19
CA GLU A 149 1.22 16.11 -25.03
C GLU A 149 2.10 15.81 -26.26
N LYS A 150 2.93 14.76 -26.22
CA LYS A 150 3.84 14.38 -27.33
C LYS A 150 3.29 13.30 -28.25
N SER A 151 2.57 12.31 -27.70
CA SER A 151 2.20 11.08 -28.42
C SER A 151 0.71 10.98 -28.73
N GLY A 152 -0.16 11.66 -27.97
CA GLY A 152 -1.61 11.52 -28.08
C GLY A 152 -2.19 10.18 -27.62
N ASP A 153 -1.40 9.10 -27.52
CA ASP A 153 -1.82 7.78 -27.05
C ASP A 153 -1.71 7.66 -25.51
N PRO A 154 -2.84 7.48 -24.79
CA PRO A 154 -2.84 7.32 -23.34
C PRO A 154 -2.06 6.10 -22.83
N ILE A 155 -2.02 4.99 -23.59
CA ILE A 155 -1.30 3.78 -23.19
C ILE A 155 0.20 3.99 -23.30
N GLU A 156 0.66 4.62 -24.40
CA GLU A 156 2.06 4.96 -24.58
C GLU A 156 2.53 5.99 -23.55
N ALA A 157 1.67 6.97 -23.20
CA ALA A 157 1.96 7.94 -22.15
C ALA A 157 2.15 7.26 -20.78
N LEU A 158 1.31 6.28 -20.45
CA LEU A 158 1.43 5.47 -19.22
C LEU A 158 2.69 4.60 -19.23
N ARG A 159 3.01 3.98 -20.37
CA ARG A 159 4.24 3.20 -20.55
C ARG A 159 5.48 4.05 -20.31
N TYR A 160 5.54 5.22 -20.95
CA TYR A 160 6.65 6.15 -20.82
C TYR A 160 6.81 6.63 -19.38
N ALA A 161 5.71 7.04 -18.73
CA ALA A 161 5.74 7.46 -17.33
C ALA A 161 6.22 6.34 -16.39
N TYR A 162 5.80 5.08 -16.62
CA TYR A 162 6.23 3.94 -15.83
C TYR A 162 7.72 3.64 -15.98
N LYS A 163 8.25 3.66 -17.21
CA LYS A 163 9.69 3.50 -17.49
C LYS A 163 10.53 4.58 -16.79
N LEU A 164 10.08 5.84 -16.83
CA LEU A 164 10.77 6.94 -16.14
C LEU A 164 10.71 6.87 -14.61
N MET A 165 9.74 6.17 -14.03
CA MET A 165 9.68 5.94 -12.59
C MET A 165 10.51 4.72 -12.17
N ASN A 166 10.81 3.81 -13.10
CA ASN A 166 11.52 2.56 -12.84
C ASN A 166 12.70 2.37 -13.82
N PRO A 167 13.70 3.27 -13.82
CA PRO A 167 14.75 3.30 -14.84
C PRO A 167 15.68 2.07 -14.86
N PHE A 168 15.69 1.27 -13.80
CA PHE A 168 16.52 0.06 -13.65
C PHE A 168 15.69 -1.23 -13.67
N SER A 169 14.47 -1.19 -14.20
CA SER A 169 13.59 -2.36 -14.32
C SER A 169 14.02 -3.24 -15.49
N ASN A 170 14.48 -4.46 -15.21
CA ASN A 170 14.78 -5.48 -16.24
C ASN A 170 13.53 -6.13 -16.85
N GLU A 171 12.33 -5.81 -16.37
CA GLU A 171 11.10 -6.38 -16.92
C GLU A 171 10.66 -5.70 -18.22
N GLU A 172 10.17 -6.52 -19.14
CA GLU A 172 9.47 -6.09 -20.34
C GLU A 172 8.17 -5.37 -19.93
N THR A 173 8.26 -4.04 -19.87
CA THR A 173 7.12 -3.17 -19.56
C THR A 173 5.92 -3.46 -20.47
N ASP A 174 6.20 -3.92 -21.69
CA ASP A 174 5.20 -4.24 -22.70
C ASP A 174 4.40 -5.49 -22.33
N GLU A 175 5.04 -6.52 -21.78
CA GLU A 175 4.35 -7.70 -21.24
C GLU A 175 3.47 -7.34 -20.04
N ILE A 176 3.96 -6.48 -19.13
CA ILE A 176 3.19 -6.05 -17.95
C ILE A 176 1.88 -5.37 -18.37
N ILE A 177 1.97 -4.47 -19.35
CA ILE A 177 0.80 -3.73 -19.86
C ILE A 177 -0.13 -4.68 -20.61
N LYS A 178 0.41 -5.53 -21.50
CA LYS A 178 -0.36 -6.52 -22.26
C LYS A 178 -1.15 -7.45 -21.34
N ASN A 179 -0.48 -8.04 -20.35
CA ASN A 179 -1.11 -8.95 -19.38
C ASN A 179 -2.22 -8.27 -18.58
N ARG A 180 -2.04 -6.98 -18.23
CA ARG A 180 -3.08 -6.24 -17.50
C ARG A 180 -4.30 -5.94 -18.37
N ILE A 181 -4.10 -5.58 -19.63
CA ILE A 181 -5.18 -5.33 -20.58
C ILE A 181 -5.96 -6.62 -20.87
N GLU A 182 -5.26 -7.75 -21.02
CA GLU A 182 -5.89 -9.05 -21.22
C GLU A 182 -6.71 -9.48 -20.00
N LEU A 183 -6.16 -9.30 -18.79
CA LEU A 183 -6.91 -9.54 -17.56
C LEU A 183 -8.17 -8.66 -17.49
N PHE A 184 -8.08 -7.38 -17.87
CA PHE A 184 -9.24 -6.49 -17.92
C PHE A 184 -10.32 -7.04 -18.87
N LYS A 185 -9.95 -7.44 -20.10
CA LYS A 185 -10.88 -8.02 -21.08
C LYS A 185 -11.58 -9.24 -20.51
N ASN A 186 -10.82 -10.20 -19.98
CA ASN A 186 -11.34 -11.44 -19.42
C ASN A 186 -12.33 -11.21 -18.26
N VAL A 187 -12.07 -10.20 -17.41
CA VAL A 187 -12.95 -9.86 -16.28
C VAL A 187 -14.22 -9.14 -16.75
N GLN A 188 -14.14 -8.32 -17.81
CA GLN A 188 -15.32 -7.65 -18.37
C GLN A 188 -16.20 -8.62 -19.15
N GLU A 189 -15.61 -9.55 -19.91
CA GLU A 189 -16.35 -10.58 -20.65
C GLU A 189 -17.10 -11.52 -19.71
N LYS A 190 -16.49 -11.93 -18.57
CA LYS A 190 -17.17 -12.74 -17.54
C LYS A 190 -18.32 -12.02 -16.82
N LYS A 191 -18.44 -10.70 -16.95
CA LYS A 191 -19.52 -9.90 -16.35
C LYS A 191 -20.68 -9.64 -17.31
N ARG A 192 -20.50 -9.97 -18.60
CA ARG A 192 -21.56 -9.95 -19.61
C ARG A 192 -22.25 -11.31 -19.64
#